data_AF-A0A1Y1LXK2-F1
#
_entry.id   AF-A0A1Y1LXK2-F1
#
_cell.length_a   1.000
_cell.length_b   1.000
_cell.length_c   1.000
_cell.angle_alpha   90.00
_cell.angle_beta   90.00
_cell.angle_gamma   90.00
#
_symmetry.space_group_name_H-M   'P 1'
#
loop_
_entity.id
_entity.type
_entity.pdbx_description
1 polymer ?
#
loop_
_entity_poly.entity_id
_entity_poly.type
_entity_poly.pdbx_seq_one_letter_code
_entity_poly.pdbx_strand_id
1 'polypeptide(L)'
;KAKAMRSQIYLLKMYGKLLIFACALHVWAAEPDLDWWKSAVFYQIYPRSFKDSDNDGVGDLKGIQSKLDHLVDAGVTALWLSPIYRSPQIDQGYDISDFRDVDPLFGTLADFKELLAAAHQKGVKVILDFV
;
A
#
# COMPACT_ATOMS: atom_id res chain seq x y z
N LYS A 1 -0.56 -59.06 21.43
CA LYS A 1 -0.57 -57.75 22.14
C LYS A 1 0.19 -56.64 21.38
N ALA A 2 1.45 -56.82 20.98
CA ALA A 2 2.24 -55.78 20.28
C ALA A 2 1.68 -55.31 18.91
N LYS A 3 1.10 -56.21 18.10
CA LYS A 3 0.51 -55.86 16.78
C LYS A 3 -0.73 -54.97 16.90
N ALA A 4 -1.57 -55.23 17.90
CA ALA A 4 -2.75 -54.39 18.20
C ALA A 4 -2.33 -53.00 18.70
N MET A 5 -1.30 -52.93 19.54
CA MET A 5 -0.74 -51.66 20.03
C MET A 5 -0.11 -50.82 18.90
N ARG A 6 0.58 -51.46 17.94
CA ARG A 6 1.08 -50.77 16.74
C ARG A 6 -0.05 -50.23 15.87
N SER A 7 -1.11 -51.02 15.63
CA SER A 7 -2.29 -50.60 14.86
C SER A 7 -2.98 -49.38 15.48
N GLN A 8 -3.15 -49.38 16.81
CA GLN A 8 -3.71 -48.25 17.57
C GLN A 8 -2.86 -46.97 17.42
N ILE A 9 -1.54 -47.09 17.44
CA ILE A 9 -0.62 -45.95 17.21
C ILE A 9 -0.74 -45.40 15.78
N TYR A 10 -0.92 -46.26 14.77
CA TYR A 10 -1.13 -45.81 13.38
C TYR A 10 -2.47 -45.09 13.21
N LEU A 11 -3.55 -45.61 13.81
CA LEU A 11 -4.85 -44.96 13.82
C LEU A 11 -4.77 -43.58 14.48
N LEU A 12 -4.14 -43.48 15.66
CA LEU A 12 -4.01 -42.21 16.38
C LEU A 12 -3.24 -41.16 15.57
N LYS A 13 -2.15 -41.58 14.89
CA LYS A 13 -1.38 -40.70 13.98
C LYS A 13 -2.19 -40.27 12.77
N MET A 14 -3.04 -41.14 12.23
CA MET A 14 -3.90 -40.82 11.09
C MET A 14 -4.99 -39.81 11.48
N TYR A 15 -5.69 -40.03 12.60
CA TYR A 15 -6.68 -39.09 13.11
C TYR A 15 -6.08 -37.76 13.51
N GLY A 16 -4.87 -37.75 14.10
CA GLY A 16 -4.15 -36.50 14.40
C GLY A 16 -3.83 -35.69 13.13
N LYS A 17 -3.39 -36.35 12.06
CA LYS A 17 -3.17 -35.69 10.76
C LYS A 17 -4.47 -35.17 10.14
N LEU A 18 -5.55 -35.94 10.23
CA LEU A 18 -6.86 -35.56 9.70
C LEU A 18 -7.42 -34.34 10.46
N LEU A 19 -7.23 -34.30 11.78
CA LEU A 19 -7.65 -33.18 12.62
C LEU A 19 -6.86 -31.91 12.30
N ILE A 20 -5.54 -32.01 12.16
CA ILE A 20 -4.69 -30.87 11.76
C ILE A 20 -5.11 -30.34 10.38
N PHE A 21 -5.37 -31.24 9.43
CA PHE A 21 -5.82 -30.86 8.09
C PHE A 21 -7.20 -30.20 8.11
N ALA A 22 -8.15 -30.73 8.90
CA ALA A 22 -9.47 -30.15 9.05
C ALA A 22 -9.43 -28.77 9.73
N CYS A 23 -8.59 -28.58 10.75
CA CYS A 23 -8.36 -27.27 11.38
C CYS A 23 -7.72 -26.28 10.41
N ALA A 24 -6.71 -26.70 9.64
CA ALA A 24 -6.09 -25.85 8.63
C ALA A 24 -7.10 -25.40 7.55
N LEU A 25 -7.98 -26.31 7.11
CA LEU A 25 -9.07 -25.98 6.18
C LEU A 25 -10.07 -24.98 6.77
N HIS A 26 -10.45 -25.13 8.05
CA HIS A 26 -11.37 -24.20 8.71
C HIS A 26 -10.75 -22.82 8.90
N VAL A 27 -9.47 -22.74 9.30
CA VAL A 27 -8.75 -21.47 9.45
C VAL A 27 -8.60 -20.78 8.09
N TRP A 28 -8.22 -21.53 7.06
CA TRP A 28 -8.06 -20.98 5.70
C TRP A 28 -9.39 -20.49 5.11
N ALA A 29 -10.50 -21.19 5.36
CA ALA A 29 -11.82 -20.78 4.91
C ALA A 29 -12.42 -19.59 5.71
N ALA A 30 -11.85 -19.26 6.86
CA ALA A 30 -12.35 -18.22 7.76
C ALA A 30 -11.66 -16.86 7.60
N GLU A 31 -10.60 -16.75 6.78
CA GLU A 31 -9.99 -15.45 6.49
C GLU A 31 -10.98 -14.60 5.67
N PRO A 32 -11.47 -13.48 6.21
CA PRO A 32 -12.34 -12.60 5.45
C PRO A 32 -11.54 -12.00 4.30
N ASP A 33 -12.09 -12.05 3.08
CA ASP A 33 -11.58 -11.28 1.94
C ASP A 33 -11.83 -9.79 2.22
N LEU A 34 -10.90 -9.17 2.92
CA LEU A 34 -10.98 -7.76 3.29
C LEU A 34 -10.63 -6.91 2.07
N ASP A 35 -11.48 -5.93 1.78
CA ASP A 35 -11.11 -4.86 0.85
C ASP A 35 -9.76 -4.27 1.24
N TRP A 36 -8.91 -3.97 0.26
CA TRP A 36 -7.51 -3.57 0.48
C TRP A 36 -7.34 -2.45 1.51
N TRP A 37 -8.28 -1.51 1.60
CA TRP A 37 -8.21 -0.35 2.49
C TRP A 37 -8.48 -0.70 3.96
N LYS A 38 -9.12 -1.83 4.25
CA LYS A 38 -9.38 -2.30 5.63
C LYS A 38 -8.13 -2.81 6.33
N SER A 39 -7.14 -3.25 5.56
CA SER A 39 -5.85 -3.76 6.05
C SER A 39 -4.67 -2.88 5.64
N ALA A 40 -4.91 -1.76 4.95
CA ALA A 40 -3.84 -0.92 4.44
C ALA A 40 -3.18 -0.09 5.54
N VAL A 41 -1.85 -0.01 5.47
CA VAL A 41 -1.06 0.99 6.21
C VAL A 41 -0.93 2.22 5.33
N PHE A 42 -1.71 3.24 5.67
CA PHE A 42 -1.70 4.52 4.98
C PHE A 42 -0.54 5.39 5.46
N TYR A 43 0.15 6.02 4.51
CA TYR A 43 1.11 7.07 4.78
C TYR A 43 0.68 8.34 4.05
N GLN A 44 0.31 9.36 4.81
CA GLN A 44 -0.06 10.66 4.25
C GLN A 44 1.21 11.46 3.93
N ILE A 45 1.29 11.98 2.71
CA ILE A 45 2.40 12.79 2.22
C ILE A 45 1.89 14.18 1.91
N TYR A 46 2.53 15.18 2.53
CA TYR A 46 2.45 16.56 2.09
C TYR A 46 3.57 16.82 1.06
N PRO A 47 3.28 16.92 -0.26
CA PRO A 47 4.29 16.82 -1.31
C PRO A 47 5.41 17.85 -1.19
N ARG A 48 5.04 19.11 -0.96
CA ARG A 48 5.94 20.28 -0.87
C ARG A 48 7.09 20.09 0.12
N SER A 49 6.92 19.30 1.18
CA SER A 49 7.91 19.16 2.25
C SER A 49 8.51 17.76 2.34
N PHE A 50 8.16 16.85 1.44
CA PHE A 50 8.59 15.46 1.55
C PHE A 50 10.01 15.24 1.00
N LYS A 51 10.20 15.46 -0.31
CA LYS A 51 11.51 15.30 -0.94
C LYS A 51 11.59 16.09 -2.24
N ASP A 52 12.52 17.03 -2.29
CA ASP A 52 12.92 17.77 -3.50
C ASP A 52 13.84 16.90 -4.36
N SER A 53 13.62 16.82 -5.68
CA SER A 53 14.44 16.04 -6.62
C SER A 53 15.29 16.87 -7.58
N ASP A 54 15.04 18.17 -7.72
CA ASP A 54 15.71 19.04 -8.69
C ASP A 54 16.47 20.23 -8.07
N ASN A 55 16.43 20.35 -6.74
CA ASN A 55 17.09 21.37 -5.91
C ASN A 55 16.47 22.77 -6.02
N ASP A 56 15.17 22.88 -6.31
CA ASP A 56 14.44 24.15 -6.26
C ASP A 56 13.97 24.54 -4.84
N GLY A 57 14.14 23.65 -3.86
CA GLY A 57 13.74 23.82 -2.46
C GLY A 57 12.34 23.32 -2.13
N VAL A 58 11.63 22.72 -3.09
CA VAL A 58 10.26 22.22 -2.94
C VAL A 58 10.20 20.74 -3.27
N GLY A 59 9.47 19.99 -2.44
CA GLY A 59 9.24 18.57 -2.69
C GLY A 59 8.31 18.34 -3.88
N ASP A 60 8.62 17.32 -4.67
CA ASP A 60 7.98 17.05 -5.95
C ASP A 60 7.62 15.56 -6.12
N LEU A 61 6.90 15.21 -7.20
CA LEU A 61 6.42 13.85 -7.45
C LEU A 61 7.57 12.85 -7.71
N LYS A 62 8.68 13.28 -8.32
CA LYS A 62 9.86 12.42 -8.55
C LYS A 62 10.60 12.15 -7.25
N GLY A 63 10.64 13.13 -6.36
CA GLY A 63 11.15 12.99 -5.01
C GLY A 63 10.35 11.94 -4.23
N ILE A 64 9.02 11.98 -4.30
CA ILE A 64 8.16 10.93 -3.72
C ILE A 64 8.48 9.56 -4.35
N GLN A 65 8.53 9.49 -5.68
CA GLN A 65 8.84 8.24 -6.39
C GLN A 65 10.19 7.65 -5.95
N SER A 66 11.21 8.48 -5.77
CA SER A 66 12.56 8.06 -5.32
C SER A 66 12.58 7.43 -3.92
N LYS A 67 11.53 7.62 -3.12
CA LYS A 67 11.41 7.10 -1.75
C LYS A 67 10.42 5.95 -1.61
N LEU A 68 9.83 5.47 -2.70
CA LEU A 68 8.89 4.35 -2.66
C LEU A 68 9.51 3.10 -2.01
N ASP A 69 10.77 2.77 -2.29
CA ASP A 69 11.42 1.62 -1.66
C ASP A 69 11.51 1.76 -0.14
N HIS A 70 11.86 2.95 0.35
CA HIS A 70 11.90 3.23 1.78
C HIS A 70 10.53 3.10 2.45
N LEU A 71 9.47 3.57 1.77
CA LEU A 71 8.10 3.46 2.28
C LEU A 71 7.62 2.01 2.31
N VAL A 72 7.94 1.24 1.28
CA VAL A 72 7.63 -0.21 1.22
C VAL A 72 8.38 -0.96 2.31
N ASP A 73 9.67 -0.67 2.53
CA ASP A 73 10.47 -1.29 3.60
C ASP A 73 9.91 -0.98 4.99
N ALA A 74 9.28 0.19 5.16
CA ALA A 74 8.58 0.58 6.38
C ALA A 74 7.18 -0.07 6.54
N GLY A 75 6.73 -0.86 5.56
CA GLY A 75 5.44 -1.56 5.58
C GLY A 75 4.27 -0.73 5.07
N VAL A 76 4.51 0.40 4.41
CA VAL A 76 3.44 1.21 3.81
C VAL A 76 2.84 0.49 2.62
N THR A 77 1.51 0.40 2.58
CA THR A 77 0.77 -0.24 1.48
C THR A 77 -0.13 0.74 0.72
N ALA A 78 -0.30 1.96 1.22
CA ALA A 78 -1.06 3.01 0.54
C ALA A 78 -0.49 4.41 0.83
N LEU A 79 -0.38 5.23 -0.21
CA LEU A 79 -0.06 6.65 -0.11
C LEU A 79 -1.33 7.47 -0.16
N TRP A 80 -1.42 8.47 0.71
CA TRP A 80 -2.41 9.53 0.63
C TRP A 80 -1.70 10.85 0.36
N LEU A 81 -1.88 11.40 -0.85
CA LEU A 81 -1.27 12.67 -1.22
C LEU A 81 -2.22 13.82 -0.87
N SER A 82 -1.71 14.80 -0.12
CA SER A 82 -2.31 16.14 -0.08
C SER A 82 -2.33 16.76 -1.48
N PRO A 83 -3.10 17.85 -1.73
CA PRO A 83 -3.37 18.33 -3.08
C PRO A 83 -2.12 18.55 -3.95
N ILE A 84 -2.15 17.95 -5.15
CA ILE A 84 -1.14 18.12 -6.20
C ILE A 84 -1.67 18.88 -7.42
N TYR A 85 -2.95 19.30 -7.39
CA TYR A 85 -3.61 19.96 -8.50
C TYR A 85 -3.11 21.40 -8.68
N ARG A 86 -3.29 21.95 -9.89
CA ARG A 86 -3.05 23.37 -10.17
C ARG A 86 -3.73 24.27 -9.15
N SER A 87 -2.97 25.12 -8.50
CA SER A 87 -3.48 26.04 -7.48
C SER A 87 -2.73 27.38 -7.50
N PRO A 88 -3.37 28.51 -7.16
CA PRO A 88 -2.68 29.76 -6.84
C PRO A 88 -1.82 29.67 -5.57
N GLN A 89 -1.94 28.58 -4.79
CA GLN A 89 -1.19 28.28 -3.58
C GLN A 89 -1.47 29.26 -2.43
N ILE A 90 -2.63 29.91 -2.40
CA ILE A 90 -3.05 30.79 -1.29
C ILE A 90 -3.35 29.96 -0.04
N ASP A 91 -3.91 28.76 -0.22
CA ASP A 91 -4.16 27.78 0.83
C ASP A 91 -3.38 26.49 0.59
N GLN A 92 -2.12 26.63 0.18
CA GLN A 92 -1.16 25.52 0.05
C GLN A 92 -1.66 24.34 -0.80
N GLY A 93 -2.43 24.63 -1.85
CA GLY A 93 -2.92 23.63 -2.81
C GLY A 93 -4.40 23.27 -2.65
N TYR A 94 -5.06 23.65 -1.56
CA TYR A 94 -6.50 23.40 -1.36
C TYR A 94 -7.38 24.39 -2.14
N ASP A 95 -6.85 25.54 -2.54
CA ASP A 95 -7.46 26.48 -3.48
C ASP A 95 -7.24 26.04 -4.93
N ILE A 96 -7.94 24.97 -5.35
CA ILE A 96 -7.76 24.35 -6.67
C ILE A 96 -8.31 25.24 -7.80
N SER A 97 -7.49 25.44 -8.83
CA SER A 97 -7.84 26.19 -10.05
C SER A 97 -8.08 25.30 -11.28
N ASP A 98 -7.48 24.11 -11.33
CA ASP A 98 -7.80 23.08 -12.32
C ASP A 98 -7.66 21.67 -11.72
N PHE A 99 -8.78 20.96 -11.60
CA PHE A 99 -8.86 19.60 -11.06
C PHE A 99 -8.31 18.52 -12.01
N ARG A 100 -7.93 18.86 -13.24
CA ARG A 100 -7.50 17.89 -14.27
C ARG A 100 -6.00 17.90 -14.55
N ASP A 101 -5.26 18.84 -13.97
CA ASP A 101 -3.82 18.98 -14.17
C ASP A 101 -3.07 19.06 -12.84
N VAL A 102 -1.78 18.72 -12.89
CA VAL A 102 -0.86 18.80 -11.77
C VAL A 102 -0.26 20.21 -11.71
N ASP A 103 -0.03 20.72 -10.50
CA ASP A 103 0.69 21.98 -10.31
C ASP A 103 2.14 21.83 -10.78
N PRO A 104 2.68 22.73 -11.65
CA PRO A 104 4.05 22.66 -12.11
C PRO A 104 5.08 22.67 -10.99
N LEU A 105 4.71 23.20 -9.82
CA LEU A 105 5.52 23.14 -8.62
C LEU A 105 5.86 21.71 -8.20
N PHE A 106 5.00 20.74 -8.49
CA PHE A 106 5.20 19.32 -8.14
C PHE A 106 5.63 18.47 -9.34
N GLY A 107 5.62 19.04 -10.54
CA GLY A 107 5.94 18.36 -11.80
C GLY A 107 4.78 18.38 -12.79
N THR A 108 4.64 17.31 -13.57
CA THR A 108 3.66 17.19 -14.65
C THR A 108 2.69 16.04 -14.42
N LEU A 109 1.59 16.04 -15.17
CA LEU A 109 0.69 14.88 -15.21
C LEU A 109 1.38 13.59 -15.67
N ALA A 110 2.44 13.68 -16.47
CA ALA A 110 3.25 12.53 -16.84
C ALA A 110 4.04 11.99 -15.64
N ASP A 111 4.67 12.86 -14.86
CA ASP A 111 5.38 12.47 -13.63
C ASP A 111 4.43 11.82 -12.62
N PHE A 112 3.18 12.30 -12.50
CA PHE A 112 2.17 11.63 -11.67
C PHE A 112 1.83 10.22 -12.17
N LYS A 113 1.71 10.02 -13.49
CA LYS A 113 1.46 8.69 -14.07
C LYS A 113 2.63 7.75 -13.82
N GLU A 114 3.87 8.24 -13.88
CA GLU A 114 5.08 7.47 -13.57
C GLU A 114 5.10 7.05 -12.09
N LEU A 115 4.83 7.98 -11.17
CA LEU A 115 4.70 7.71 -9.74
C LEU A 115 3.63 6.64 -9.48
N LEU A 116 2.45 6.79 -10.08
CA LEU A 116 1.33 5.87 -9.92
C LEU A 116 1.69 4.46 -10.42
N ALA A 117 2.34 4.37 -11.58
CA ALA A 117 2.79 3.10 -12.13
C ALA A 117 3.84 2.44 -11.22
N ALA A 118 4.83 3.20 -10.74
CA ALA A 118 5.87 2.70 -9.84
C ALA A 118 5.31 2.23 -8.50
N ALA A 119 4.35 2.97 -7.92
CA ALA A 119 3.66 2.57 -6.70
C ALA A 119 2.91 1.25 -6.89
N HIS A 120 2.12 1.14 -7.96
CA HIS A 120 1.36 -0.08 -8.27
C HIS A 120 2.25 -1.30 -8.53
N GLN A 121 3.40 -1.13 -9.19
CA GLN A 121 4.38 -2.22 -9.37
C GLN A 121 4.89 -2.77 -8.05
N LYS A 122 4.87 -1.97 -6.99
CA LYS A 122 5.27 -2.34 -5.63
C LYS A 122 4.10 -2.74 -4.74
N GLY A 123 2.89 -2.86 -5.30
CA GLY A 123 1.67 -3.17 -4.55
C GLY A 123 1.14 -2.02 -3.70
N VAL A 124 1.67 -0.81 -3.85
CA VAL A 124 1.27 0.38 -3.09
C VAL A 124 0.10 1.06 -3.79
N LYS A 125 -1.01 1.29 -3.07
CA LYS A 125 -2.15 2.07 -3.56
C LYS A 125 -1.89 3.57 -3.43
N VAL A 126 -2.53 4.38 -4.25
CA VAL A 126 -2.44 5.85 -4.15
C VAL A 126 -3.84 6.43 -4.12
N ILE A 127 -4.09 7.28 -3.13
CA ILE A 127 -5.30 8.11 -3.03
C ILE A 127 -4.89 9.58 -3.04
N LEU A 128 -5.76 10.42 -3.60
CA LEU A 128 -5.59 11.86 -3.64
C LEU A 128 -6.64 12.51 -2.75
N ASP A 129 -6.27 13.61 -2.09
CA ASP A 129 -7.27 14.52 -1.54
C ASP A 129 -8.21 15.03 -2.66
N PHE A 130 -9.47 15.17 -2.30
CA PHE A 130 -10.50 15.76 -3.13
C PHE A 130 -11.22 16.83 -2.32
N VAL A 131 -11.26 18.05 -2.87
CA VAL A 131 -11.76 19.28 -2.22
C VAL A 131 -12.99 19.78 -2.94
#